data_AF-A0A9C8HWW1-F1
#
_entry.id   AF-A0A9C8HWW1-F1
#
_cell.length_a   1.000
_cell.length_b   1.000
_cell.length_c   1.000
_cell.angle_alpha   90.00
_cell.angle_beta   90.00
_cell.angle_gamma   90.00
#
_symmetry.space_group_name_H-M   'P 1'
#
loop_
_entity.id
_entity.type
_entity.pdbx_description
1 polymer ?
#
loop_
_entity_poly.entity_id
_entity_poly.type
_entity_poly.pdbx_seq_one_letter_code
_entity_poly.pdbx_strand_id
1 'polypeptide(L)'
;ELYRGVTGYYYDFKNEINYSSLIKFILKFHNFKMNDTIVLTQGYPPGLSGTTNSILVLKVGQTFRRRRNKQVQNYVSENFTLSLDKDKCLTCGICEELCPVGIFDVELRYMRIIKKNLNKCLKDMLCVKSCPVNALQITENKQGKEK
;
A
#
# COMPACT_ATOMS: atom_id res chain seq x y z
N GLU A 1 -21.84 -34.34 4.00
CA GLU A 1 -21.38 -33.53 5.15
C GLU A 1 -20.13 -32.74 4.75
N LEU A 2 -20.25 -31.50 4.26
CA LEU A 2 -19.14 -30.78 3.58
C LEU A 2 -18.33 -29.81 4.47
N TYR A 3 -18.60 -29.73 5.77
CA TYR A 3 -18.01 -28.68 6.63
C TYR A 3 -17.59 -29.18 8.02
N ARG A 4 -16.92 -30.33 8.10
CA ARG A 4 -16.28 -30.74 9.37
C ARG A 4 -15.17 -29.74 9.71
N GLY A 5 -15.31 -29.05 10.83
CA GLY A 5 -14.33 -28.09 11.33
C GLY A 5 -14.54 -26.63 10.91
N VAL A 6 -15.68 -26.28 10.32
CA VAL A 6 -16.03 -24.88 10.01
C VAL A 6 -17.24 -24.47 10.84
N THR A 7 -17.08 -23.44 11.67
CA THR A 7 -18.19 -22.82 12.41
C THR A 7 -18.62 -21.55 11.68
N GLY A 8 -19.82 -21.56 11.10
CA GLY A 8 -20.38 -20.43 10.38
C GLY A 8 -21.06 -19.43 11.31
N TYR A 9 -20.83 -18.13 11.07
CA TYR A 9 -21.53 -17.03 11.73
C TYR A 9 -22.05 -16.07 10.68
N TYR A 10 -23.26 -15.55 10.88
CA TYR A 10 -23.86 -14.53 10.03
C TYR A 10 -24.06 -13.25 10.84
N TYR A 11 -23.70 -12.12 10.23
CA TYR A 11 -23.88 -10.80 10.82
C TYR A 11 -24.51 -9.88 9.80
N ASP A 12 -25.67 -9.31 10.15
CA ASP A 12 -26.34 -8.28 9.36
C ASP A 12 -26.01 -6.92 9.96
N PHE A 13 -25.40 -6.05 9.16
CA PHE A 13 -25.04 -4.71 9.57
C PHE A 13 -25.79 -3.69 8.72
N LYS A 14 -26.60 -2.86 9.38
CA LYS A 14 -27.42 -1.84 8.73
C LYS A 14 -26.64 -0.60 8.27
N ASN A 15 -25.37 -0.44 8.67
CA ASN A 15 -24.51 0.72 8.40
C ASN A 15 -23.12 0.30 7.88
N GLU A 16 -22.37 1.22 7.25
CA GLU A 16 -20.97 1.00 6.84
C GLU A 16 -20.10 0.52 8.01
N ILE A 17 -19.56 -0.69 7.90
CA ILE A 17 -18.78 -1.31 8.97
C ILE A 17 -17.31 -0.98 8.79
N ASN A 18 -16.69 -0.45 9.84
CA ASN A 18 -15.25 -0.46 9.95
C ASN A 18 -14.76 -1.89 10.29
N TYR A 19 -14.04 -2.53 9.36
CA TYR A 19 -13.46 -3.87 9.53
C TYR A 19 -12.68 -4.04 10.84
N SER A 20 -11.99 -3.00 11.32
CA SER A 20 -11.23 -3.05 12.59
C SER A 20 -12.16 -3.26 13.79
N SER A 21 -13.29 -2.55 13.81
CA SER A 21 -14.30 -2.69 14.86
C SER A 21 -15.00 -4.05 14.80
N LEU A 22 -15.30 -4.53 13.60
CA LEU A 22 -15.87 -5.86 13.37
C LEU A 22 -14.98 -6.97 13.89
N ILE A 23 -13.69 -6.94 13.54
CA ILE A 23 -12.71 -7.94 13.97
C ILE A 23 -12.60 -7.95 15.49
N LYS A 24 -12.52 -6.78 16.14
CA LYS A 24 -12.50 -6.69 17.60
C LYS A 24 -13.75 -7.28 18.24
N PHE A 25 -14.92 -7.02 17.67
CA PHE A 25 -16.18 -7.59 18.14
C PHE A 25 -16.16 -9.11 18.03
N ILE A 26 -15.84 -9.65 16.84
CA ILE A 26 -15.78 -11.09 16.58
C ILE A 26 -14.81 -11.78 17.55
N LEU A 27 -13.61 -11.24 17.72
CA LEU A 27 -12.59 -11.78 18.63
C LEU A 27 -12.99 -11.73 20.11
N LYS A 28 -13.88 -10.80 20.51
CA LYS A 28 -14.35 -10.68 21.90
C LYS A 28 -15.49 -11.66 22.21
N PHE A 29 -16.38 -11.88 21.26
CA PHE A 29 -17.61 -12.66 21.47
C PHE A 29 -17.43 -14.16 21.25
N HIS A 30 -16.33 -14.59 20.63
CA HIS A 30 -16.06 -15.99 20.32
C HIS A 30 -14.72 -16.45 20.90
N ASN A 31 -14.68 -17.72 21.32
CA ASN A 31 -13.50 -18.35 21.89
C ASN A 31 -12.59 -18.92 20.79
N PHE A 32 -11.89 -18.04 20.06
CA PHE A 32 -10.87 -18.47 19.10
C PHE A 32 -9.56 -18.82 19.80
N LYS A 33 -8.90 -19.86 19.30
CA LYS A 33 -7.55 -20.29 19.72
C LYS A 33 -6.48 -19.67 18.84
N MET A 34 -5.23 -19.68 19.33
CA MET A 34 -4.08 -19.29 18.52
C MET A 34 -4.02 -20.11 17.23
N ASN A 35 -3.71 -19.45 16.11
CA ASN A 35 -3.66 -19.98 14.75
C ASN A 35 -5.01 -20.41 14.14
N ASP A 36 -6.14 -20.20 14.82
CA ASP A 36 -7.44 -20.33 14.16
C ASP A 36 -7.52 -19.40 12.95
N THR A 37 -8.13 -19.88 11.87
CA THR A 37 -8.32 -19.11 10.65
C THR A 37 -9.74 -18.59 10.61
N ILE A 38 -9.89 -17.27 10.57
CA ILE A 38 -11.18 -16.59 10.43
C ILE A 38 -11.30 -16.14 8.97
N VAL A 39 -12.37 -16.57 8.31
CA VAL A 39 -12.71 -16.13 6.95
C VAL A 39 -13.95 -15.26 7.02
N LEU A 40 -13.81 -14.00 6.60
CA LEU A 40 -14.91 -13.05 6.48
C LEU A 40 -15.25 -12.89 5.01
N THR A 41 -16.45 -13.31 4.63
CA THR A 41 -16.98 -13.14 3.28
C THR A 41 -18.04 -12.05 3.29
N GLN A 42 -17.92 -11.07 2.40
CA GLN A 42 -18.94 -10.04 2.19
C GLN A 42 -19.42 -10.12 0.75
N GLY A 43 -20.74 -10.09 0.57
CA GLY A 43 -21.39 -10.04 -0.72
C GLY A 43 -22.67 -9.24 -0.65
N TYR A 44 -23.02 -8.57 -1.74
CA TYR A 44 -24.29 -7.88 -1.87
C TYR A 44 -24.92 -8.27 -3.21
N PRO A 45 -26.18 -8.74 -3.24
CA PRO A 45 -27.07 -9.01 -2.10
C PRO A 45 -26.63 -10.21 -1.24
N PRO A 46 -26.88 -10.20 0.09
CA PRO A 46 -26.50 -11.30 0.97
C PRO A 46 -27.31 -12.57 0.68
N GLY A 47 -26.69 -13.74 0.84
CA GLY A 47 -27.37 -15.04 0.74
C GLY A 47 -27.60 -15.59 -0.67
N LEU A 48 -27.24 -14.85 -1.72
CA LEU A 48 -27.29 -15.30 -3.11
C LEU A 48 -25.92 -15.87 -3.53
N SER A 49 -25.92 -17.03 -4.19
CA SER A 49 -24.70 -17.64 -4.70
C SER A 49 -24.06 -16.75 -5.76
N GLY A 50 -22.73 -16.57 -5.70
CA GLY A 50 -21.98 -15.76 -6.67
C GLY A 50 -21.92 -14.26 -6.39
N THR A 51 -22.46 -13.78 -5.27
CA THR A 51 -22.43 -12.34 -4.91
C THR A 51 -21.28 -11.96 -3.98
N THR A 52 -20.41 -12.91 -3.62
CA THR A 52 -19.26 -12.68 -2.74
C THR A 52 -18.19 -11.84 -3.46
N ASN A 53 -18.28 -10.53 -3.28
CA ASN A 53 -17.36 -9.58 -3.89
C ASN A 53 -16.06 -9.42 -3.08
N SER A 54 -16.03 -9.85 -1.82
CA SER A 54 -14.88 -9.66 -0.93
C SER A 54 -14.68 -10.86 0.01
N ILE A 55 -13.42 -11.30 0.13
CA ILE A 55 -12.98 -12.29 1.12
C ILE A 55 -11.79 -11.72 1.89
N LEU A 56 -11.88 -11.73 3.22
CA LEU A 56 -10.79 -11.37 4.13
C LEU A 56 -10.45 -12.58 4.99
N VAL A 57 -9.18 -13.00 4.97
CA VAL A 57 -8.68 -14.12 5.77
C VAL A 57 -7.76 -13.58 6.87
N LEU A 58 -8.04 -13.97 8.11
CA LEU A 58 -7.29 -13.59 9.29
C LEU A 58 -6.81 -14.84 10.02
N LYS A 59 -5.63 -14.78 10.63
CA LYS A 59 -5.15 -15.82 11.55
C LYS A 59 -5.03 -15.25 12.95
N VAL A 60 -5.69 -15.90 13.90
CA VAL A 60 -5.75 -15.46 15.29
C VAL A 60 -4.36 -15.57 15.92
N GLY A 61 -3.87 -14.47 16.50
CA GLY A 61 -2.53 -14.40 17.11
C GLY A 61 -1.39 -14.11 16.15
N GLN A 62 -1.63 -14.16 14.83
CA GLN A 62 -0.65 -13.67 13.89
C GLN A 62 -0.72 -12.15 13.87
N THR A 63 0.21 -11.50 14.58
CA THR A 63 0.56 -10.14 14.21
C THR A 63 1.14 -10.25 12.80
N PHE A 64 0.42 -9.72 11.81
CA PHE A 64 1.04 -9.36 10.54
C PHE A 64 2.03 -8.23 10.83
N ARG A 65 3.16 -8.56 11.46
CA ARG A 65 4.40 -7.83 11.28
C ARG A 65 4.73 -8.04 9.81
N ARG A 66 4.12 -7.23 8.95
CA ARG A 66 4.72 -6.89 7.66
C ARG A 66 6.11 -6.38 8.03
N ARG A 67 7.11 -7.26 8.05
CA ARG A 67 8.49 -6.88 7.79
C ARG A 67 8.46 -6.35 6.36
N ARG A 68 8.00 -5.11 6.21
CA ARG A 68 8.27 -4.31 5.02
C ARG A 68 9.76 -4.07 5.11
N ASN A 69 10.54 -4.94 4.48
CA ASN A 69 11.90 -4.58 4.10
C ASN A 69 11.73 -3.43 3.11
N LYS A 70 11.63 -2.21 3.64
CA LYS A 70 11.27 -1.01 2.88
C LYS A 70 12.34 -0.81 1.81
N GLN A 71 12.05 -1.17 0.57
CA GLN A 71 12.99 -1.04 -0.54
C GLN A 71 13.05 0.41 -1.01
N VAL A 72 13.63 1.27 -0.17
CA VAL A 72 13.85 2.69 -0.51
C VAL A 72 15.16 2.82 -1.28
N GLN A 73 15.09 3.35 -2.49
CA GLN A 73 16.24 3.71 -3.30
C GLN A 73 16.44 5.22 -3.28
N ASN A 74 17.66 5.67 -2.98
CA ASN A 74 18.01 7.07 -2.93
C ASN A 74 18.91 7.44 -4.11
N TYR A 75 18.60 8.57 -4.74
CA TYR A 75 19.33 9.13 -5.87
C TYR A 75 19.80 10.54 -5.49
N VAL A 76 21.10 10.70 -5.33
CA VAL A 76 21.73 11.95 -4.90
C VAL A 76 22.00 12.83 -6.13
N SER A 77 21.57 14.08 -6.07
CA SER A 77 21.99 15.16 -6.97
C SER A 77 22.90 16.14 -6.22
N GLU A 78 23.38 17.17 -6.90
CA GLU A 78 24.18 18.24 -6.28
C GLU A 78 23.43 18.94 -5.13
N ASN A 79 22.13 19.20 -5.28
CA ASN A 79 21.39 20.08 -4.36
C ASN A 79 20.23 19.40 -3.62
N PHE A 80 19.91 18.14 -3.94
CA PHE A 80 18.82 17.38 -3.33
C PHE A 80 19.03 15.87 -3.46
N THR A 81 18.30 15.10 -2.68
CA THR A 81 18.19 13.65 -2.77
C THR A 81 16.75 13.28 -3.14
N LEU A 82 16.59 12.45 -4.17
CA LEU A 82 15.31 11.86 -4.57
C LEU A 82 15.23 10.45 -4.01
N SER A 83 14.21 10.18 -3.19
CA SER A 83 13.92 8.87 -2.61
C SER A 83 12.72 8.24 -3.30
N LEU A 84 12.86 6.98 -3.68
CA LEU A 84 11.81 6.14 -4.27
C LEU A 84 11.55 4.93 -3.37
N ASP A 85 10.33 4.81 -2.85
CA ASP A 85 9.85 3.62 -2.16
C ASP A 85 9.31 2.61 -3.19
N LYS A 86 10.13 1.61 -3.54
CA LYS A 86 9.77 0.61 -4.56
C LYS A 86 8.60 -0.28 -4.16
N ASP A 87 8.39 -0.49 -2.86
CA ASP A 87 7.28 -1.31 -2.37
C ASP A 87 5.93 -0.59 -2.51
N LYS A 88 5.95 0.74 -2.59
CA LYS A 88 4.74 1.55 -2.80
C LYS A 88 4.49 1.90 -4.26
N CYS A 89 5.55 2.00 -5.07
CA CYS A 89 5.43 2.43 -6.46
C CYS A 89 4.57 1.44 -7.28
N LEU A 90 3.50 1.95 -7.88
CA LEU A 90 2.60 1.17 -8.75
C LEU A 90 3.02 1.17 -10.23
N THR A 91 4.19 1.76 -10.56
CA THR A 91 4.66 1.92 -11.95
C THR A 91 3.59 2.51 -12.88
N CYS A 92 2.85 3.50 -12.38
CA CYS A 92 1.67 4.07 -13.07
C CYS A 92 1.98 5.11 -14.16
N GLY A 93 3.23 5.54 -14.35
CA GLY A 93 3.61 6.48 -15.42
C GLY A 93 3.43 7.98 -15.12
N ILE A 94 2.60 8.36 -14.13
CA ILE A 94 2.28 9.78 -13.86
C ILE A 94 3.52 10.67 -13.67
N CYS A 95 4.55 10.18 -12.97
CA CYS A 95 5.78 10.96 -12.77
C CYS A 95 6.61 11.16 -14.04
N GLU A 96 6.53 10.23 -15.00
CA GLU A 96 7.17 10.35 -16.32
C GLU A 96 6.46 11.41 -17.17
N GLU A 97 5.13 11.35 -17.25
CA GLU A 97 4.33 12.32 -18.00
C GLU A 97 4.50 13.75 -17.47
N LEU A 98 4.57 13.91 -16.15
CA LEU A 98 4.68 15.23 -15.51
C LEU A 98 6.09 15.81 -15.54
N CYS A 99 7.13 15.01 -15.81
CA CYS A 99 8.51 15.46 -15.67
C CYS A 99 9.07 15.96 -17.03
N PRO A 100 9.15 17.28 -17.27
CA PRO A 100 9.59 17.81 -18.56
C PRO A 100 11.06 17.52 -18.88
N VAL A 101 11.85 17.18 -17.86
CA VAL A 101 13.30 16.92 -17.99
C VAL A 101 13.63 15.42 -18.09
N GLY A 102 12.61 14.54 -18.09
CA GLY A 102 12.80 13.10 -18.27
C GLY A 102 13.67 12.46 -17.19
N ILE A 103 13.35 12.69 -15.92
CA ILE A 103 14.04 12.02 -14.79
C ILE A 103 13.54 10.58 -14.61
N PHE A 104 12.27 10.34 -14.94
CA PHE A 104 11.62 9.04 -14.78
C PHE A 104 11.45 8.39 -16.15
N ASP A 105 11.71 7.08 -16.21
CA ASP A 105 11.54 6.21 -17.37
C ASP A 105 10.74 4.99 -16.90
N VAL A 106 9.47 4.92 -17.29
CA VAL A 106 8.53 3.90 -16.80
C VAL A 106 8.27 2.87 -17.90
N GLU A 107 8.68 1.64 -17.64
CA GLU A 107 8.33 0.48 -18.46
C GLU A 107 7.31 -0.39 -17.72
N LEU A 108 6.69 -1.35 -18.44
CA LEU A 108 5.58 -2.18 -17.96
C LEU A 108 5.72 -2.77 -16.55
N ARG A 109 6.95 -3.07 -16.09
CA ARG A 109 7.18 -3.71 -14.78
C ARG A 109 8.13 -2.95 -13.86
N TYR A 110 8.71 -1.85 -14.31
CA TYR A 110 9.65 -1.11 -13.48
C TYR A 110 9.74 0.35 -13.90
N MET A 111 10.07 1.18 -12.91
CA MET A 111 10.48 2.55 -13.13
C MET A 111 11.98 2.65 -12.94
N ARG A 112 12.67 3.27 -13.90
CA ARG A 112 14.07 3.67 -13.80
C ARG A 112 14.17 5.18 -13.57
N ILE A 113 15.23 5.57 -12.87
CA ILE A 113 15.57 6.98 -12.67
C ILE A 113 16.81 7.28 -13.50
N ILE A 114 16.69 8.20 -14.45
CA ILE A 114 17.76 8.63 -15.33
C ILE A 114 18.68 9.59 -14.54
N LYS A 115 19.72 9.03 -13.92
CA LYS A 115 20.64 9.79 -13.04
C LYS A 115 21.23 11.04 -13.69
N LYS A 116 21.50 11.00 -15.00
CA LYS A 116 22.04 12.13 -15.77
C LYS A 116 21.12 13.36 -15.77
N ASN A 117 19.81 13.17 -15.63
CA ASN A 117 18.82 14.25 -15.67
C ASN A 117 18.45 14.76 -14.26
N LEU A 118 18.94 14.14 -13.18
CA LEU A 118 18.67 14.59 -11.81
C LEU A 118 19.09 16.05 -11.58
N ASN A 119 20.24 16.46 -12.12
CA ASN A 119 20.75 17.82 -11.98
C ASN A 119 19.93 18.85 -12.80
N LYS A 120 19.09 18.40 -13.74
CA LYS A 120 18.18 19.26 -14.52
C LYS A 120 16.82 19.44 -13.82
N CYS A 121 16.60 18.82 -12.67
CA CYS A 121 15.33 18.91 -11.95
C CYS A 121 14.98 20.36 -11.59
N LEU A 122 13.79 20.79 -12.01
CA LEU A 122 13.25 22.13 -11.72
C LEU A 122 12.74 22.27 -10.28
N LYS A 123 12.66 21.17 -9.52
CA LYS A 123 12.11 21.12 -8.16
C LYS A 123 10.67 21.67 -8.05
N ASP A 124 9.85 21.45 -9.08
CA ASP A 124 8.42 21.80 -9.11
C ASP A 124 7.56 20.96 -8.15
N MET A 125 8.10 19.83 -7.68
CA MET A 125 7.46 18.85 -6.79
C MET A 125 6.19 18.20 -7.36
N LEU A 126 5.92 18.33 -8.66
CA LEU A 126 4.71 17.79 -9.28
C LEU A 126 4.67 16.25 -9.19
N CYS A 127 5.80 15.59 -9.47
CA CYS A 127 5.92 14.14 -9.35
C CYS A 127 5.66 13.62 -7.93
N VAL A 128 6.00 14.40 -6.90
CA VAL A 128 5.76 14.05 -5.49
C VAL A 128 4.29 14.25 -5.13
N LYS A 129 3.71 15.40 -5.49
CA LYS A 129 2.32 15.75 -5.15
C LYS A 129 1.29 14.88 -5.88
N SER A 130 1.55 14.55 -7.13
CA SER A 130 0.63 13.76 -7.97
C SER A 130 0.74 12.26 -7.74
N CYS A 131 1.67 11.79 -6.89
CA CYS A 131 1.85 10.37 -6.63
C CYS A 131 0.70 9.84 -5.74
N PRO A 132 -0.22 9.00 -6.25
CA PRO A 132 -1.40 8.56 -5.48
C PRO A 132 -1.05 7.69 -4.26
N VAL A 133 0.16 7.12 -4.27
CA VAL A 133 0.67 6.20 -3.23
C VAL A 133 1.79 6.81 -2.40
N ASN A 134 2.16 8.08 -2.64
CA ASN A 134 3.27 8.76 -1.95
C ASN A 134 4.56 7.92 -1.93
N ALA A 135 4.97 7.44 -3.11
CA ALA A 135 6.17 6.63 -3.30
C ALA A 135 7.45 7.47 -3.53
N LEU A 136 7.30 8.76 -3.84
CA LEU A 136 8.41 9.67 -4.13
C LEU A 136 8.59 10.70 -3.01
N GLN A 137 9.83 11.07 -2.71
CA GLN A 137 10.18 12.14 -1.78
C GLN A 137 11.45 12.86 -2.25
N ILE A 138 11.49 14.19 -2.11
CA ILE A 138 12.67 15.00 -2.40
C ILE A 138 13.11 15.69 -1.10
N THR A 139 14.38 15.54 -0.73
CA THR A 139 15.01 16.19 0.44
C THR A 139 16.17 17.07 -0.02
N GLU A 140 16.27 18.29 0.49
CA GLU A 140 17.38 19.19 0.13
C GLU A 140 18.68 18.79 0.84
N ASN A 141 19.77 18.78 0.07
CA ASN A 141 21.09 18.53 0.63
C ASN A 141 21.61 19.87 1.18
N LYS A 142 21.56 20.08 2.49
CA LYS A 142 22.19 21.25 3.11
C LYS A 142 23.71 21.10 3.01
N GLN A 143 24.31 21.63 1.95
CA GLN A 143 25.75 21.88 1.88
C GLN A 143 26.00 23.40 1.92
N GLY A 144 26.41 23.88 3.10
CA GLY A 144 27.28 25.05 3.32
C GLY A 144 26.84 26.44 2.85
N LYS A 145 26.23 27.21 3.75
CA LYS A 145 26.51 28.67 3.88
C LYS A 145 26.74 29.01 5.34
N GLU A 146 27.94 28.73 5.82
CA GLU A 146 28.61 29.56 6.82
C GLU A 146 29.90 30.06 6.15
N LYS A 147 29.86 31.29 5.66
CA LYS A 147 31.00 32.17 5.46
C LYS A 147 30.55 33.56 5.88
#